data_AF-A0A7X6ZN15-F1
#
_entry.id   AF-A0A7X6ZN15-F1
#
_cell.length_a   1.000
_cell.length_b   1.000
_cell.length_c   1.000
_cell.angle_alpha   90.00
_cell.angle_beta   90.00
_cell.angle_gamma   90.00
#
_symmetry.space_group_name_H-M   'P 1'
#
loop_
_entity.id
_entity.type
_entity.pdbx_description
1 polymer ?
#
loop_
_entity_poly.entity_id
_entity_poly.type
_entity_poly.pdbx_seq_one_letter_code
_entity_poly.pdbx_strand_id
1 'polypeptide(L)'
;MASPVLHGLAGAGIAYALAADARPPWQRALRRAAPLMFAGSALANLPDLDYLPGLLSGELNIAHQQVTHSLLWVVLASVAIWLAGRAWRPGLFGARAFWLILLLIGSHLAIDLITADRSPPYGIPLWASFSEAHVQSPFTLLPAWEKTRLADLARPVNLRPLGIELAAGSLLLLGGIIAKNSWARRHPALESAA
;
A
#
# COMPACT_ATOMS: atom_id res chain seq x y z
N MET A 1 0.06 12.18 6.94
CA MET A 1 0.02 10.95 6.11
C MET A 1 1.04 9.94 6.58
N ALA A 2 0.80 8.67 6.31
CA ALA A 2 1.75 7.62 6.66
C ALA A 2 3.01 7.73 5.77
N SER A 3 4.06 7.00 6.12
CA SER A 3 5.26 6.92 5.27
C SER A 3 5.18 5.74 4.30
N PRO A 4 6.04 5.75 3.25
CA PRO A 4 6.16 4.62 2.34
C PRO A 4 6.46 3.27 3.03
N VAL A 5 6.99 3.30 4.26
CA VAL A 5 7.29 2.09 5.05
C VAL A 5 5.99 1.36 5.41
N LEU A 6 4.99 2.06 5.93
CA LEU A 6 3.72 1.43 6.31
C LEU A 6 2.98 0.90 5.09
N HIS A 7 2.84 1.72 4.04
CA HIS A 7 2.17 1.32 2.80
C HIS A 7 2.87 0.12 2.17
N GLY A 8 4.21 0.12 2.13
CA GLY A 8 5.00 -0.97 1.59
C GLY A 8 4.79 -2.30 2.34
N LEU A 9 4.81 -2.26 3.67
CA LEU A 9 4.57 -3.44 4.50
C LEU A 9 3.13 -3.97 4.37
N ALA A 10 2.14 -3.07 4.32
CA ALA A 10 0.75 -3.43 4.09
C ALA A 10 0.56 -4.08 2.70
N GLY A 11 1.13 -3.46 1.66
CA GLY A 11 1.11 -3.99 0.30
C GLY A 11 1.77 -5.36 0.18
N ALA A 12 2.91 -5.57 0.84
CA ALA A 12 3.56 -6.88 0.90
C ALA A 12 2.66 -7.95 1.58
N GLY A 13 1.98 -7.58 2.66
CA GLY A 13 1.02 -8.44 3.36
C GLY A 13 -0.18 -8.83 2.50
N ILE A 14 -0.80 -7.86 1.84
CA ILE A 14 -1.93 -8.07 0.92
C ILE A 14 -1.50 -8.97 -0.24
N ALA A 15 -0.35 -8.67 -0.87
CA ALA A 15 0.17 -9.45 -1.98
C ALA A 15 0.45 -10.90 -1.57
N TYR A 16 1.02 -11.13 -0.39
CA TYR A 16 1.22 -12.48 0.14
C TYR A 16 -0.11 -13.20 0.42
N ALA A 17 -1.08 -12.51 1.05
CA ALA A 17 -2.37 -13.07 1.40
C ALA A 17 -3.14 -13.56 0.17
N LEU A 18 -3.00 -12.84 -0.94
CA LEU A 18 -3.74 -13.06 -2.18
C LEU A 18 -2.95 -13.82 -3.25
N ALA A 19 -1.67 -14.13 -3.00
CA ALA A 19 -0.86 -14.98 -3.86
C ALA A 19 -1.53 -16.35 -4.05
N ALA A 20 -1.69 -16.82 -5.28
CA ALA A 20 -2.22 -18.15 -5.56
C ALA A 20 -1.16 -19.26 -5.30
N ASP A 21 -1.66 -20.45 -4.92
CA ASP A 21 -0.98 -21.73 -4.87
C ASP A 21 0.04 -22.05 -3.76
N ALA A 22 0.47 -23.32 -3.76
CA ALA A 22 0.33 -24.27 -2.66
C ALA A 22 1.55 -24.42 -1.73
N ARG A 23 1.20 -24.61 -0.45
CA ARG A 23 1.93 -25.18 0.72
C ARG A 23 3.40 -25.63 0.53
N PRO A 24 4.37 -24.73 0.36
CA PRO A 24 5.76 -25.05 0.67
C PRO A 24 5.99 -24.83 2.19
N PRO A 25 7.04 -25.41 2.78
CA PRO A 25 7.51 -25.00 4.10
C PRO A 25 7.66 -23.47 4.14
N TRP A 26 7.33 -22.82 5.26
CA TRP A 26 7.19 -21.36 5.36
C TRP A 26 8.40 -20.58 4.80
N GLN A 27 9.62 -21.08 4.95
CA GLN A 27 10.85 -20.47 4.41
C GLN A 27 10.95 -20.53 2.88
N ARG A 28 10.46 -21.61 2.26
CA ARG A 28 10.40 -21.74 0.80
C ARG A 28 9.21 -20.94 0.25
N ALA A 29 8.12 -20.86 1.01
CA ALA A 29 6.98 -20.01 0.69
C ALA A 29 7.37 -18.52 0.66
N LEU A 30 8.06 -18.03 1.70
CA LEU A 30 8.54 -16.66 1.75
C LEU A 30 9.50 -16.34 0.61
N ARG A 31 10.50 -17.19 0.34
CA ARG A 31 11.43 -16.98 -0.78
C ARG A 31 10.74 -16.93 -2.14
N ARG A 32 9.75 -17.79 -2.38
CA ARG A 32 8.97 -17.79 -3.62
C ARG A 32 8.02 -16.59 -3.71
N ALA A 33 7.48 -16.14 -2.58
CA ALA A 33 6.59 -15.00 -2.51
C ALA A 33 7.32 -13.65 -2.49
N ALA A 34 8.63 -13.62 -2.21
CA ALA A 34 9.41 -12.39 -2.08
C ALA A 34 9.28 -11.45 -3.30
N PRO A 35 9.34 -11.91 -4.57
CA PRO A 35 9.13 -11.03 -5.72
C PRO A 35 7.72 -10.42 -5.74
N LEU A 36 6.70 -11.19 -5.35
CA LEU A 36 5.32 -10.72 -5.29
C LEU A 36 5.10 -9.75 -4.11
N MET A 37 5.70 -10.02 -2.96
CA MET A 37 5.68 -9.11 -1.81
C MET A 37 6.38 -7.79 -2.13
N PHE A 38 7.52 -7.86 -2.83
CA PHE A 38 8.23 -6.68 -3.31
C PHE A 38 7.38 -5.88 -4.31
N ALA A 39 6.78 -6.55 -5.30
CA ALA A 39 5.86 -5.91 -6.23
C ALA A 39 4.65 -5.29 -5.51
N GLY A 40 4.08 -5.98 -4.52
CA GLY A 40 3.00 -5.47 -3.69
C GLY A 40 3.38 -4.21 -2.91
N SER A 41 4.57 -4.22 -2.30
CA SER A 41 5.14 -3.06 -1.62
C SER A 41 5.34 -1.87 -2.57
N ALA A 42 5.88 -2.12 -3.77
CA ALA A 42 6.08 -1.08 -4.77
C ALA A 42 4.75 -0.49 -5.27
N LEU A 43 3.75 -1.34 -5.55
CA LEU A 43 2.43 -0.88 -6.00
C LEU A 43 1.68 -0.10 -4.93
N ALA A 44 1.77 -0.51 -3.65
CA ALA A 44 1.16 0.23 -2.56
C ALA A 44 1.79 1.61 -2.32
N ASN A 45 3.00 1.84 -2.81
CA ASN A 45 3.71 3.12 -2.77
C ASN A 45 3.61 3.92 -4.07
N LEU A 46 2.82 3.47 -5.05
CA LEU A 46 2.72 4.16 -6.33
C LEU A 46 2.21 5.61 -6.18
N PRO A 47 1.24 5.93 -5.29
CA PRO A 47 0.83 7.32 -5.06
C PRO A 47 1.96 8.22 -4.55
N ASP A 48 2.83 7.69 -3.70
CA ASP A 48 4.00 8.36 -3.12
C ASP A 48 5.10 8.68 -4.15
N LEU A 49 4.97 8.30 -5.42
CA LEU A 49 5.91 8.73 -6.45
C LEU A 49 5.89 10.25 -6.67
N ASP A 50 4.85 10.93 -6.19
CA ASP A 50 4.79 12.39 -6.13
C ASP A 50 5.80 13.02 -5.16
N TYR A 51 6.48 12.22 -4.34
CA TYR A 51 7.66 12.65 -3.57
C TYR A 51 8.91 12.89 -4.43
N LEU A 52 8.99 12.32 -5.64
CA LEU A 52 10.22 12.38 -6.44
C LEU A 52 10.70 13.82 -6.74
N PRO A 53 9.85 14.78 -7.11
CA PRO A 53 10.25 16.18 -7.25
C PRO A 53 10.80 16.78 -5.94
N GLY A 54 10.18 16.44 -4.80
CA GLY A 54 10.61 16.88 -3.48
C GLY A 54 11.93 16.26 -3.04
N LEU A 55 12.18 15.01 -3.42
CA LEU A 55 13.44 14.32 -3.14
C LEU A 55 14.62 14.99 -3.86
N LEU A 56 14.41 15.44 -5.10
CA LEU A 56 15.44 16.13 -5.90
C LEU A 56 15.76 17.55 -5.40
N SER A 57 14.78 18.22 -4.81
CA SER A 57 14.91 19.59 -4.30
C SER A 57 15.23 19.68 -2.81
N GLY A 58 15.06 18.58 -2.06
CA GLY A 58 15.14 18.54 -0.60
C GLY A 58 13.85 18.94 0.11
N GLU A 59 12.85 19.44 -0.62
CA GLU A 59 11.54 19.86 -0.13
C GLU A 59 10.50 18.76 -0.40
N LEU A 60 10.51 17.70 0.42
CA LEU A 60 9.71 16.49 0.21
C LEU A 60 8.22 16.77 -0.06
N ASN A 61 7.60 17.66 0.72
CA ASN A 61 6.17 17.91 0.60
C ASN A 61 5.78 18.89 -0.51
N ILE A 62 6.70 19.34 -1.38
CA ILE A 62 6.40 20.35 -2.40
C ILE A 62 5.33 19.91 -3.41
N ALA A 63 5.30 18.62 -3.75
CA ALA A 63 4.40 18.03 -4.73
C ALA A 63 3.61 16.83 -4.18
N HIS A 64 3.75 16.55 -2.89
CA HIS A 64 3.08 15.42 -2.25
C HIS A 64 1.61 15.75 -1.94
N GLN A 65 0.77 14.71 -1.81
CA GLN A 65 -0.68 14.80 -1.54
C GLN A 65 -1.49 15.46 -2.67
N GLN A 66 -1.04 15.31 -3.91
CA GLN A 66 -1.71 15.90 -5.07
C GLN A 66 -2.61 14.85 -5.77
N VAL A 67 -2.72 14.92 -7.10
CA VAL A 67 -3.63 14.09 -7.91
C VAL A 67 -3.41 12.57 -7.72
N THR A 68 -2.19 12.15 -7.37
CA THR A 68 -1.85 10.74 -7.10
C THR A 68 -2.62 10.13 -5.94
N HIS A 69 -3.08 10.97 -4.99
CA HIS A 69 -3.85 10.58 -3.81
C HIS A 69 -5.37 10.65 -4.05
N SER A 70 -5.80 10.54 -5.30
CA SER A 70 -7.21 10.54 -5.70
C SER A 70 -7.68 9.16 -6.14
N LEU A 71 -8.98 8.89 -5.95
CA LEU A 71 -9.59 7.61 -6.36
C LEU A 71 -9.49 7.39 -7.87
N LEU A 72 -9.69 8.45 -8.66
CA LEU A 72 -9.60 8.35 -10.12
C LEU A 72 -8.19 7.95 -10.55
N TRP A 73 -7.15 8.56 -9.97
CA TRP A 73 -5.77 8.21 -10.29
C TRP A 73 -5.47 6.75 -9.94
N VAL A 74 -5.90 6.28 -8.76
CA VAL A 74 -5.72 4.88 -8.34
C VAL A 74 -6.37 3.91 -9.33
N VAL A 75 -7.60 4.20 -9.78
CA VAL A 75 -8.29 3.37 -10.78
C VAL A 75 -7.55 3.39 -12.11
N LEU A 76 -7.16 4.57 -12.61
CA LEU A 76 -6.47 4.71 -13.89
C LEU A 76 -5.10 4.02 -13.88
N ALA A 77 -4.31 4.19 -12.82
CA ALA A 77 -3.03 3.52 -12.64
C ALA A 77 -3.21 1.99 -12.62
N SER A 78 -4.23 1.51 -11.90
CA SER A 78 -4.55 0.08 -11.83
C SER A 78 -4.94 -0.49 -13.20
N VAL A 79 -5.78 0.22 -13.95
CA VAL A 79 -6.17 -0.16 -15.32
C VAL A 79 -4.96 -0.15 -16.25
N ALA A 80 -4.12 0.88 -16.19
CA ALA A 80 -2.94 0.99 -17.04
C ALA A 80 -1.96 -0.18 -16.81
N ILE A 81 -1.63 -0.48 -15.55
CA ILE A 81 -0.75 -1.60 -15.19
C ILE A 81 -1.37 -2.93 -15.60
N TRP A 82 -2.67 -3.10 -15.36
CA TRP A 82 -3.39 -4.30 -15.75
C TRP A 82 -3.40 -4.52 -17.27
N LEU A 83 -3.69 -3.48 -18.06
CA LEU A 83 -3.70 -3.56 -19.52
C LEU A 83 -2.30 -3.80 -20.09
N ALA A 84 -1.27 -3.13 -19.57
CA ALA A 84 0.12 -3.38 -19.95
C ALA A 84 0.52 -4.83 -19.64
N GLY A 85 0.17 -5.32 -18.45
CA GLY A 85 0.39 -6.71 -18.07
C GLY A 85 -0.41 -7.70 -18.92
N ARG A 86 -1.66 -7.38 -19.28
CA ARG A 86 -2.48 -8.16 -20.22
C ARG A 86 -1.85 -8.25 -21.60
N ALA A 87 -1.29 -7.16 -22.11
CA ALA A 87 -0.64 -7.12 -23.42
C ALA A 87 0.65 -7.96 -23.43
N TRP A 88 1.42 -7.95 -22.34
CA TRP A 88 2.68 -8.70 -22.25
C TRP A 88 2.52 -10.15 -21.84
N ARG A 89 1.66 -10.43 -20.86
CA ARG A 89 1.47 -11.73 -20.20
C ARG A 89 -0.03 -11.98 -19.91
N PRO A 90 -0.87 -12.17 -20.96
CA PRO A 90 -2.33 -12.23 -20.82
C PRO A 90 -2.84 -13.30 -19.85
N GLY A 91 -2.11 -14.43 -19.72
CA GLY A 91 -2.47 -15.52 -18.81
C GLY A 91 -2.29 -15.20 -17.33
N LEU A 92 -1.40 -14.25 -16.98
CA LEU A 92 -1.18 -13.84 -15.59
C LEU A 92 -2.10 -12.69 -15.17
N PHE A 93 -2.44 -11.80 -16.10
CA PHE A 93 -3.17 -10.57 -15.81
C PHE A 93 -4.68 -10.70 -16.04
N GLY A 94 -5.33 -11.75 -15.54
CA GLY A 94 -6.80 -11.87 -15.60
C GLY A 94 -7.54 -10.86 -14.70
N ALA A 95 -8.87 -11.00 -14.58
CA ALA A 95 -9.68 -10.12 -13.72
C ALA A 95 -9.23 -10.13 -12.24
N ARG A 96 -8.76 -11.28 -11.73
CA ARG A 96 -8.20 -11.37 -10.37
C ARG A 96 -6.97 -10.48 -10.18
N ALA A 97 -6.12 -10.37 -11.20
CA ALA A 97 -4.94 -9.51 -11.14
C ALA A 97 -5.33 -8.03 -11.10
N PHE A 98 -6.35 -7.62 -11.88
CA PHE A 98 -6.88 -6.26 -11.82
C PHE A 98 -7.33 -5.90 -10.39
N TRP A 99 -8.17 -6.73 -9.77
CA TRP A 99 -8.64 -6.47 -8.40
C TRP A 99 -7.52 -6.48 -7.37
N LEU A 100 -6.51 -7.34 -7.53
CA LEU A 100 -5.33 -7.33 -6.68
C LEU A 100 -4.54 -6.02 -6.81
N ILE A 101 -4.28 -5.57 -8.04
CA ILE A 101 -3.57 -4.30 -8.30
C ILE A 101 -4.36 -3.13 -7.70
N LEU A 102 -5.68 -3.09 -7.94
CA LEU A 102 -6.55 -2.05 -7.41
C LEU A 102 -6.55 -2.03 -5.88
N LEU A 103 -6.62 -3.18 -5.23
CA LEU A 103 -6.56 -3.28 -3.78
C LEU A 103 -5.19 -2.84 -3.23
N LEU A 104 -4.09 -3.22 -3.90
CA LEU A 104 -2.74 -2.83 -3.49
C LEU A 104 -2.56 -1.32 -3.55
N ILE A 105 -2.85 -0.71 -4.71
CA ILE A 105 -2.71 0.74 -4.88
C ILE A 105 -3.73 1.48 -3.99
N GLY A 106 -4.98 1.02 -3.95
CA GLY A 106 -6.05 1.64 -3.17
C GLY A 106 -5.87 1.52 -1.65
N SER A 107 -5.13 0.52 -1.16
CA SER A 107 -4.79 0.41 0.27
C SER A 107 -4.03 1.64 0.78
N HIS A 108 -3.32 2.33 -0.10
CA HIS A 108 -2.64 3.59 0.19
C HIS A 108 -3.62 4.64 0.74
N LEU A 109 -4.67 4.94 -0.03
CA LEU A 109 -5.70 5.92 0.34
C LEU A 109 -6.40 5.54 1.65
N ALA A 110 -6.65 4.25 1.87
CA ALA A 110 -7.29 3.77 3.09
C ALA A 110 -6.43 4.00 4.33
N ILE A 111 -5.13 3.71 4.25
CA ILE A 111 -4.17 3.96 5.34
C ILE A 111 -4.04 5.46 5.60
N ASP A 112 -4.00 6.25 4.55
CA ASP A 112 -3.88 7.69 4.62
C ASP A 112 -5.06 8.38 5.27
N LEU A 113 -6.28 7.94 4.96
CA LEU A 113 -7.50 8.47 5.57
C LEU A 113 -7.48 8.33 7.10
N ILE A 114 -6.92 7.24 7.64
CA ILE A 114 -6.84 6.99 9.09
C ILE A 114 -5.54 7.50 9.72
N THR A 115 -4.67 8.16 8.94
CA THR A 115 -3.42 8.72 9.43
C THR A 115 -3.59 10.21 9.71
N ALA A 116 -2.98 10.68 10.79
CA ALA A 116 -2.98 12.10 11.12
C ALA A 116 -2.39 12.89 9.94
N ASP A 117 -2.99 14.05 9.69
CA ASP A 117 -2.43 15.04 8.80
C ASP A 117 -2.14 16.33 9.57
N ARG A 118 -0.96 16.89 9.36
CA ARG A 118 -0.45 18.07 10.07
C ARG A 118 -0.04 19.19 9.15
N SER A 119 -0.14 19.00 7.84
CA SER A 119 0.25 19.99 6.84
C SER A 119 -1.00 20.37 6.05
N PRO A 120 -1.27 21.68 5.86
CA PRO A 120 -2.32 22.10 4.96
C PRO A 120 -1.92 21.82 3.49
N PRO A 121 -2.88 21.52 2.60
CA PRO A 121 -4.30 21.28 2.89
C PRO A 121 -4.53 19.96 3.65
N TYR A 122 -5.39 19.98 4.68
CA TYR A 122 -5.57 18.82 5.56
C TYR A 122 -6.42 17.72 4.89
N GLY A 123 -5.90 16.50 4.86
CA GLY A 123 -6.57 15.32 4.31
C GLY A 123 -6.06 14.96 2.91
N ILE A 124 -6.76 14.05 2.22
CA ILE A 124 -6.43 13.68 0.84
C ILE A 124 -7.42 14.27 -0.16
N PRO A 125 -6.97 14.66 -1.36
CA PRO A 125 -7.87 15.08 -2.44
C PRO A 125 -8.50 13.84 -3.10
N LEU A 126 -9.30 13.08 -2.33
CA LEU A 126 -9.87 11.79 -2.75
C LEU A 126 -10.65 11.90 -4.08
N TRP A 127 -11.25 13.08 -4.33
CA TRP A 127 -12.10 13.39 -5.47
C TRP A 127 -11.48 14.43 -6.42
N ALA A 128 -10.15 14.55 -6.50
CA ALA A 128 -9.38 15.61 -7.20
C ALA A 128 -9.70 15.90 -8.69
N SER A 129 -10.67 15.22 -9.30
CA SER A 129 -11.15 15.50 -10.68
C SER A 129 -12.59 16.00 -10.73
N PHE A 130 -13.26 16.00 -9.58
CA PHE A 130 -14.65 16.38 -9.42
C PHE A 130 -14.84 17.43 -8.32
N SER A 131 -13.87 17.57 -7.40
CA SER A 131 -13.93 18.50 -6.28
C SER A 131 -12.52 18.83 -5.78
N GLU A 132 -12.35 20.07 -5.31
CA GLU A 132 -11.17 20.56 -4.59
C GLU A 132 -11.19 20.21 -3.09
N ALA A 133 -12.29 19.63 -2.60
CA ALA A 133 -12.45 19.29 -1.20
C ALA A 133 -11.52 18.14 -0.79
N HIS A 134 -10.80 18.34 0.31
CA HIS A 134 -9.98 17.30 0.92
C HIS A 134 -10.82 16.49 1.91
N VAL A 135 -10.56 15.18 1.93
CA VAL A 135 -11.28 14.22 2.77
C VAL A 135 -10.35 13.77 3.89
N GLN A 136 -10.86 13.81 5.12
CA GLN A 136 -10.18 13.35 6.31
C GLN A 136 -11.12 12.47 7.13
N SER A 137 -10.62 11.37 7.67
CA SER A 137 -11.38 10.52 8.59
C SER A 137 -11.64 11.25 9.91
N PRO A 138 -12.82 11.06 10.54
CA PRO A 138 -13.05 11.50 11.92
C PRO A 138 -12.19 10.73 12.94
N PHE A 139 -11.60 9.61 12.53
CA PHE A 139 -10.71 8.78 13.36
C PHE A 139 -9.27 8.88 12.88
N THR A 140 -8.38 9.20 13.81
CA THR A 140 -6.93 9.22 13.60
C THR A 140 -6.29 8.07 14.37
N LEU A 141 -5.93 7.01 13.67
CA LEU A 141 -5.35 5.79 14.26
C LEU A 141 -3.82 5.80 14.19
N LEU A 142 -3.25 6.48 13.20
CA LEU A 142 -1.81 6.50 12.94
C LEU A 142 -1.24 7.92 13.08
N PRO A 143 -0.02 8.08 13.60
CA PRO A 143 0.61 9.38 13.76
C PRO A 143 1.13 9.94 12.42
N ALA A 144 1.22 11.26 12.32
CA ALA A 144 1.88 11.93 11.20
C ALA A 144 3.40 12.02 11.42
N TRP A 145 4.13 11.97 10.33
CA TRP A 145 5.55 12.34 10.26
C TRP A 145 5.73 13.85 10.15
N GLU A 146 6.85 14.35 10.67
CA GLU A 146 7.39 15.66 10.28
C GLU A 146 8.28 15.45 9.04
N LYS A 147 7.75 15.80 7.87
CA LYS A 147 8.35 15.46 6.57
C LYS A 147 8.26 16.59 5.53
N THR A 148 8.26 17.85 5.97
CA THR A 148 8.26 18.99 5.03
C THR A 148 9.51 18.97 4.15
N ARG A 149 10.68 18.76 4.77
CA ARG A 149 11.97 18.62 4.10
C ARG A 149 12.55 17.24 4.29
N LEU A 150 13.44 16.85 3.40
CA LEU A 150 14.17 15.58 3.49
C LEU A 150 14.97 15.47 4.80
N ALA A 151 15.57 16.58 5.25
CA ALA A 151 16.31 16.64 6.50
C ALA A 151 15.43 16.41 7.74
N ASP A 152 14.12 16.67 7.65
CA ASP A 152 13.22 16.48 8.79
C ASP A 152 13.02 14.99 9.12
N LEU A 153 13.20 14.09 8.15
CA LEU A 153 13.08 12.63 8.36
C LEU A 153 14.05 12.12 9.44
N ALA A 154 15.24 12.72 9.57
CA ALA A 154 16.25 12.33 10.55
C ALA A 154 15.99 12.88 11.96
N ARG A 155 14.96 13.72 12.14
CA ARG A 155 14.69 14.36 13.44
C ARG A 155 14.18 13.31 14.45
N PRO A 156 14.64 13.36 15.71
CA PRO A 156 14.23 12.39 16.74
C PRO A 156 12.71 12.30 16.98
N VAL A 157 11.97 13.38 16.68
CA VAL A 157 10.51 13.42 16.76
C VAL A 157 9.83 12.34 15.88
N ASN A 158 10.50 11.88 14.81
CA ASN A 158 10.00 10.87 13.90
C ASN A 158 10.28 9.42 14.36
N LEU A 159 11.04 9.21 15.44
CA LEU A 159 11.31 7.87 15.98
C LEU A 159 10.02 7.18 16.46
N ARG A 160 9.11 7.93 17.09
CA ARG A 160 7.83 7.38 17.57
C ARG A 160 6.90 7.03 16.40
N PRO A 161 6.62 7.91 15.42
CA PRO A 161 5.90 7.55 14.21
C PRO A 161 6.48 6.33 13.49
N LEU A 162 7.81 6.28 13.30
CA LEU A 162 8.48 5.15 12.69
C LEU A 162 8.24 3.84 13.44
N GLY A 163 8.40 3.84 14.77
CA GLY A 163 8.14 2.66 15.60
C GLY A 163 6.70 2.16 15.49
N ILE A 164 5.72 3.08 15.48
CA ILE A 164 4.30 2.75 15.33
C ILE A 164 4.01 2.18 13.94
N GLU A 165 4.54 2.79 12.88
CA GLU A 165 4.35 2.31 11.51
C GLU A 165 5.01 0.96 11.25
N LEU A 166 6.22 0.74 11.78
CA LEU A 166 6.88 -0.57 11.70
C LEU A 166 6.06 -1.63 12.43
N ALA A 167 5.52 -1.32 13.60
CA ALA A 167 4.66 -2.25 14.34
C ALA A 167 3.36 -2.54 13.58
N ALA A 168 2.63 -1.51 13.16
CA ALA A 168 1.37 -1.64 12.43
C ALA A 168 1.57 -2.35 11.08
N GLY A 169 2.58 -1.97 10.30
CA GLY A 169 2.91 -2.59 9.02
C GLY A 169 3.34 -4.04 9.17
N SER A 170 4.14 -4.35 10.20
CA SER A 170 4.51 -5.75 10.50
C SER A 170 3.30 -6.58 10.89
N LEU A 171 2.35 -6.02 11.66
CA LEU A 171 1.10 -6.71 12.01
C LEU A 171 0.25 -6.99 10.77
N LEU A 172 0.14 -6.03 9.83
CA LEU A 172 -0.58 -6.24 8.57
C LEU A 172 0.09 -7.32 7.71
N LEU A 173 1.43 -7.28 7.61
CA LEU A 173 2.20 -8.29 6.91
C LEU A 173 2.01 -9.69 7.52
N LEU A 174 2.20 -9.81 8.84
CA LEU A 174 2.00 -11.07 9.56
C LEU A 174 0.56 -11.55 9.48
N GLY A 175 -0.41 -10.65 9.57
CA GLY A 175 -1.83 -10.94 9.39
C GLY A 175 -2.11 -11.56 8.02
N GLY A 176 -1.55 -11.00 6.95
CA GLY A 176 -1.64 -11.56 5.60
C GLY A 176 -1.03 -12.97 5.50
N ILE A 177 0.13 -13.19 6.12
CA ILE A 177 0.78 -14.49 6.18
C ILE A 177 -0.08 -15.52 6.95
N ILE A 178 -0.61 -15.13 8.12
CA ILE A 178 -1.45 -15.98 8.96
C ILE A 178 -2.76 -16.32 8.25
N ALA A 179 -3.40 -15.33 7.63
CA ALA A 179 -4.65 -15.50 6.87
C ALA A 179 -4.45 -16.52 5.75
N LYS A 180 -3.39 -16.37 4.94
CA LYS A 180 -3.04 -17.32 3.87
C LYS A 180 -2.80 -18.72 4.40
N ASN A 181 -1.97 -18.86 5.44
CA ASN A 181 -1.63 -20.16 6.01
C ASN A 181 -2.85 -20.85 6.63
N SER A 182 -3.75 -20.08 7.25
CA SER A 182 -4.98 -20.60 7.84
C SER A 182 -5.98 -21.05 6.78
N TRP A 183 -6.18 -20.26 5.72
CA TRP A 183 -7.01 -20.64 4.58
C TRP A 183 -6.48 -21.89 3.88
N ALA A 184 -5.18 -21.91 3.58
CA ALA A 184 -4.53 -23.03 2.91
C ALA A 184 -4.62 -24.33 3.71
N ARG A 185 -4.67 -24.28 5.06
CA ARG A 185 -4.93 -25.45 5.92
C ARG A 185 -6.36 -25.97 5.80
N ARG A 186 -7.35 -25.08 5.77
CA ARG A 186 -8.78 -25.42 5.79
C ARG A 186 -9.33 -25.88 4.44
N HIS A 187 -8.82 -25.36 3.32
CA HIS A 187 -9.39 -25.63 1.99
C HIS A 187 -9.52 -27.13 1.66
N PRO A 188 -8.49 -27.98 1.84
CA PRO A 188 -8.62 -29.40 1.53
C PRO A 188 -9.54 -30.16 2.48
N ALA A 189 -9.71 -29.68 3.73
CA ALA A 189 -10.62 -30.29 4.69
C ALA A 189 -12.10 -30.02 4.34
N LEU A 190 -12.38 -28.91 3.65
CA LEU A 190 -13.71 -28.58 3.12
C LEU A 190 -14.01 -29.38 1.85
N GLU A 191 -13.01 -29.62 0.98
CA GLU A 191 -13.15 -30.45 -0.22
C GLU A 191 -13.33 -31.95 0.09
N SER A 192 -12.79 -32.44 1.21
CA SER A 192 -12.99 -33.84 1.64
C SER A 192 -14.32 -34.10 2.36
N ALA A 193 -15.05 -33.04 2.73
CA ALA A 193 -16.30 -33.12 3.50
C ALA A 193 -17.56 -32.83 2.66
N ALA A 194 -17.39 -32.50 1.37
CA ALA A 194 -18.44 -32.26 0.38
C ALA A 194 -18.50 -33.43 -0.60
#